data_AF-A0AAD1WMK4-F1
#
_entry.id   AF-A0AAD1WMK4-F1
#
_cell.length_a   1.000
_cell.length_b   1.000
_cell.length_c   1.000
_cell.angle_alpha   90.00
_cell.angle_beta   90.00
_cell.angle_gamma   90.00
#
_symmetry.space_group_name_H-M   'P 1'
#
loop_
_entity.id
_entity.type
_entity.pdbx_description
1 polymer ?
#
loop_
_entity_poly.entity_id
_entity_poly.type
_entity_poly.pdbx_seq_one_letter_code
_entity_poly.pdbx_strand_id
1 'polypeptide(L)'
;MTSWTPPSCMATARPSGSWGAWAWASELATKANPMEGKSLRPESVRHQLETSLQRLKTSSVNLFYLHMPDHQTPVEETLAACQELYKEGKFKELGLSNYASWEVMEIHSICKHRNWVLPTVYQGMYNATTRQVETELLPCLRQLGIRFYAYNPLAGGLLTGKYKYEDKDNEQTPSRFFGNSWAEVYRGRYWKKHHFQAIDMVQQALVEAYGANCPSMTSAALRWIYHHSQLQGSRGDAVILGMSSTEQLLQNLACAEEGPLLPAVVTAFNEAWNLVAHNCPNYFR
;
A
#
# COMPACT_ATOMS: atom_id res chain seq x y z
N MET A 1 25.88 -2.50 5.75
CA MET A 1 25.07 -2.06 6.92
C MET A 1 24.34 -0.79 6.52
N THR A 2 23.12 -0.92 6.01
CA THR A 2 22.31 0.21 5.55
C THR A 2 20.94 0.12 6.21
N SER A 3 20.54 1.25 6.79
CA SER A 3 19.48 1.42 7.76
C SER A 3 18.10 1.13 7.18
N TRP A 4 17.43 0.17 7.81
CA TRP A 4 16.02 -0.13 7.62
C TRP A 4 15.17 1.03 8.12
N THR A 5 14.31 1.57 7.26
CA THR A 5 13.30 2.58 7.60
C THR A 5 12.14 1.90 8.35
N PRO A 6 11.57 2.55 9.38
CA PRO A 6 10.78 1.89 10.43
C PRO A 6 9.39 1.41 9.94
N PRO A 7 8.66 0.59 10.74
CA PRO A 7 7.35 0.09 10.36
C PRO A 7 6.33 1.24 10.31
N SER A 8 5.48 1.24 9.28
CA SER A 8 4.30 2.08 9.20
C SER A 8 3.36 1.74 10.37
N CYS A 9 3.27 2.63 11.35
CA CYS A 9 2.29 2.53 12.43
C CYS A 9 0.95 3.08 11.91
N MET A 10 -0.09 2.26 11.84
CA MET A 10 -1.46 2.74 11.62
C MET A 10 -2.04 3.08 13.00
N ALA A 11 -2.22 4.37 13.27
CA ALA A 11 -2.92 4.85 14.45
C ALA A 11 -4.35 5.23 14.03
N THR A 12 -5.36 4.56 14.59
CA THR A 12 -6.74 5.03 14.54
C THR A 12 -7.08 5.59 15.93
N ALA A 13 -7.36 6.89 16.01
CA ALA A 13 -7.79 7.53 17.25
C ALA A 13 -9.32 7.64 17.27
N ARG A 14 -9.97 7.13 18.32
CA ARG A 14 -11.36 7.50 18.64
C ARG A 14 -11.37 8.30 19.94
N PRO A 15 -12.02 9.48 20.00
CA PRO A 15 -12.11 10.24 21.23
C PRO A 15 -13.32 9.78 22.04
N SER A 16 -13.10 9.31 23.26
CA SER A 16 -14.14 9.32 24.29
C SER A 16 -13.52 9.65 25.64
N GLY A 17 -13.77 10.88 26.10
CA GLY A 17 -13.94 11.30 27.50
C GLY A 17 -12.92 10.86 28.56
N SER A 18 -12.36 11.87 29.24
CA SER A 18 -11.58 11.86 30.49
C SER A 18 -10.10 11.51 30.37
N TRP A 19 -9.28 12.39 30.92
CA TRP A 19 -7.82 12.36 30.92
C TRP A 19 -7.31 11.29 31.91
N GLY A 20 -7.44 10.03 31.53
CA GLY A 20 -6.78 8.87 32.15
C GLY A 20 -5.85 8.22 31.13
N ALA A 21 -4.71 7.70 31.58
CA ALA A 21 -3.63 7.10 30.78
C ALA A 21 -4.07 6.53 29.42
N TRP A 22 -3.65 7.20 28.34
CA TRP A 22 -3.85 6.74 26.97
C TRP A 22 -3.10 5.42 26.75
N ALA A 23 -3.79 4.30 26.90
CA ALA A 23 -3.37 3.08 26.25
C ALA A 23 -3.66 3.26 24.75
N TRP A 24 -2.68 3.80 24.02
CA TRP A 24 -2.70 3.76 22.56
C TRP A 24 -2.69 2.28 22.16
N ALA A 25 -3.85 1.73 21.83
CA ALA A 25 -3.93 0.42 21.20
C ALA A 25 -3.45 0.57 19.75
N SER A 26 -2.14 0.69 19.57
CA SER A 26 -1.50 0.72 18.26
C SER A 26 -1.54 -0.67 17.66
N GLU A 27 -2.14 -0.83 16.49
CA GLU A 27 -2.05 -2.10 15.75
C GLU A 27 -0.72 -2.18 14.99
N LEU A 28 0.06 -3.21 15.28
CA LEU A 28 1.35 -3.42 14.64
C LEU A 28 1.22 -4.44 13.51
N ALA A 29 1.78 -4.08 12.35
CA ALA A 29 1.93 -4.98 11.23
C ALA A 29 3.39 -5.11 10.79
N THR A 30 3.82 -6.33 10.46
CA THR A 30 5.16 -6.60 9.90
C THR A 30 5.09 -7.62 8.77
N LYS A 31 6.21 -7.89 8.09
CA LYS A 31 6.25 -8.73 6.89
C LYS A 31 7.50 -9.61 6.83
N ALA A 32 7.36 -10.83 6.30
CA ALA A 32 8.48 -11.63 5.80
C ALA A 32 8.61 -11.50 4.28
N ASN A 33 9.83 -11.41 3.75
CA ASN A 33 10.10 -11.24 2.31
C ASN A 33 11.19 -12.20 1.81
N PRO A 34 11.11 -12.67 0.56
CA PRO A 34 12.11 -13.53 -0.07
C PRO A 34 13.23 -12.74 -0.79
N MET A 35 13.50 -11.50 -0.40
CA MET A 35 14.55 -10.68 -1.03
C MET A 35 15.88 -10.79 -0.28
N GLU A 36 16.97 -10.31 -0.89
CA GLU A 36 18.28 -10.16 -0.25
C GLU A 36 18.83 -11.46 0.37
N GLY A 37 18.68 -12.58 -0.36
CA GLY A 37 19.16 -13.90 0.07
C GLY A 37 18.24 -14.61 1.08
N LYS A 38 17.06 -14.07 1.35
CA LYS A 38 16.00 -14.73 2.13
C LYS A 38 15.04 -15.50 1.22
N SER A 39 14.14 -16.26 1.82
CA SER A 39 13.07 -16.99 1.15
C SER A 39 11.80 -16.93 1.99
N LEU A 40 10.73 -17.58 1.54
CA LEU A 40 9.56 -17.90 2.35
C LEU A 40 9.54 -19.38 2.76
N ARG A 41 10.68 -20.07 2.76
CA ARG A 41 10.82 -21.38 3.41
C ARG A 41 10.49 -21.29 4.91
N PRO A 42 9.98 -22.37 5.52
CA PRO A 42 9.51 -22.37 6.90
C PRO A 42 10.47 -21.71 7.92
N GLU A 43 11.75 -22.06 7.87
CA GLU A 43 12.77 -21.54 8.79
C GLU A 43 13.02 -20.05 8.58
N SER A 44 13.00 -19.58 7.32
CA SER A 44 13.20 -18.18 6.99
C SER A 44 12.01 -17.33 7.47
N VAL A 45 10.78 -17.80 7.27
CA VAL A 45 9.56 -17.10 7.75
C VAL A 45 9.60 -16.94 9.26
N ARG A 46 9.89 -18.02 9.99
CA ARG A 46 10.05 -18.00 11.45
C ARG A 46 11.12 -17.02 11.88
N HIS A 47 12.32 -17.13 11.32
CA HIS A 47 13.44 -16.28 11.67
C HIS A 47 13.13 -14.79 11.43
N GLN A 48 12.47 -14.45 10.32
CA GLN A 48 12.08 -13.08 10.00
C GLN A 48 11.04 -12.51 10.97
N LEU A 49 10.02 -13.31 11.34
CA LEU A 49 9.01 -12.88 12.32
C LEU A 49 9.64 -12.71 13.71
N GLU A 50 10.39 -13.69 14.19
CA GLU A 50 11.04 -13.63 15.52
C GLU A 50 12.02 -12.46 15.62
N THR A 51 12.79 -12.20 14.55
CA THR A 51 13.64 -11.00 14.46
C THR A 51 12.81 -9.72 14.52
N SER A 52 11.66 -9.68 13.84
CA SER A 52 10.75 -8.51 13.88
C SER A 52 10.19 -8.29 15.28
N LEU A 53 9.75 -9.35 15.95
CA LEU A 53 9.22 -9.32 17.32
C LEU A 53 10.26 -8.80 18.31
N GLN A 54 11.50 -9.27 18.21
CA GLN A 54 12.61 -8.77 19.02
C GLN A 54 12.87 -7.28 18.80
N ARG A 55 12.90 -6.81 17.55
CA ARG A 55 13.11 -5.40 17.20
C ARG A 55 11.97 -4.51 17.66
N LEU A 56 10.74 -4.99 17.53
CA LEU A 56 9.52 -4.31 17.97
C LEU A 56 9.30 -4.38 19.49
N LYS A 57 10.10 -5.20 20.20
CA LYS A 57 9.99 -5.44 21.64
C LYS A 57 8.59 -5.89 22.05
N THR A 58 7.99 -6.78 21.26
CA THR A 58 6.67 -7.39 21.51
C THR A 58 6.74 -8.88 21.26
N SER A 59 5.89 -9.67 21.94
CA SER A 59 5.74 -11.10 21.69
C SER A 59 4.81 -11.42 20.52
N SER A 60 4.01 -10.45 20.08
CA SER A 60 3.01 -10.64 19.03
C SER A 60 2.77 -9.36 18.22
N VAL A 61 2.40 -9.53 16.95
CA VAL A 61 1.89 -8.44 16.08
C VAL A 61 0.42 -8.67 15.74
N ASN A 62 -0.31 -7.60 15.44
CA ASN A 62 -1.70 -7.72 15.00
C ASN A 62 -1.77 -8.41 13.63
N LEU A 63 -0.86 -8.06 12.72
CA LEU A 63 -0.90 -8.52 11.33
C LEU A 63 0.48 -8.90 10.82
N PHE A 64 0.60 -10.12 10.29
CA PHE A 64 1.81 -10.61 9.66
C PHE A 64 1.57 -10.87 8.18
N TYR A 65 2.36 -10.24 7.32
CA TYR A 65 2.25 -10.42 5.87
C TYR A 65 3.31 -11.36 5.30
N LEU A 66 2.90 -12.15 4.31
CA LEU A 66 3.79 -12.57 3.22
C LEU A 66 3.95 -11.37 2.27
N HIS A 67 5.16 -10.80 2.19
CA HIS A 67 5.39 -9.52 1.51
C HIS A 67 5.22 -9.62 -0.02
N MET A 68 5.62 -10.73 -0.62
CA MET A 68 5.48 -11.03 -2.05
C MET A 68 5.69 -12.52 -2.27
N PRO A 69 5.25 -13.08 -3.41
CA PRO A 69 5.48 -14.49 -3.72
C PRO A 69 6.95 -14.89 -3.65
N ASP A 70 7.18 -16.10 -3.16
CA ASP A 70 8.44 -16.84 -3.35
C ASP A 70 8.16 -18.02 -4.27
N HIS A 71 8.32 -17.80 -5.57
CA HIS A 71 8.06 -18.81 -6.60
C HIS A 71 9.01 -20.02 -6.56
N GLN A 72 10.02 -20.00 -5.68
CA GLN A 72 10.95 -21.13 -5.47
C GLN A 72 10.54 -22.03 -4.29
N THR A 73 9.59 -21.60 -3.47
CA THR A 73 9.11 -22.35 -2.30
C THR A 73 7.65 -22.74 -2.53
N PRO A 74 7.28 -24.03 -2.44
CA PRO A 74 5.87 -24.43 -2.49
C PRO A 74 5.06 -23.66 -1.44
N VAL A 75 3.99 -22.98 -1.87
CA VAL A 75 3.25 -22.07 -1.00
C VAL A 75 2.68 -22.76 0.23
N GLU A 76 2.31 -24.03 0.12
CA GLU A 76 1.80 -24.83 1.24
C GLU A 76 2.83 -24.99 2.38
N GLU A 77 4.13 -25.08 2.08
CA GLU A 77 5.19 -25.11 3.10
C GLU A 77 5.25 -23.78 3.86
N THR A 78 5.14 -22.67 3.13
CA THR A 78 5.09 -21.31 3.71
C THR A 78 3.88 -21.17 4.63
N LEU A 79 2.72 -21.64 4.18
CA LEU A 79 1.45 -21.55 4.93
C LEU A 79 1.46 -22.46 6.17
N ALA A 80 2.07 -23.64 6.10
CA ALA A 80 2.26 -24.51 7.27
C ALA A 80 3.08 -23.80 8.35
N ALA A 81 4.16 -23.11 7.97
CA ALA A 81 4.96 -22.34 8.90
C ALA A 81 4.17 -21.16 9.51
N CYS A 82 3.39 -20.46 8.70
CA CYS A 82 2.50 -19.40 9.19
C CYS A 82 1.48 -19.95 10.20
N GLN A 83 0.91 -21.12 9.95
CA GLN A 83 -0.04 -21.76 10.85
C GLN A 83 0.57 -22.08 12.22
N GLU A 84 1.79 -22.61 12.27
CA GLU A 84 2.45 -22.90 13.54
C GLU A 84 2.78 -21.60 14.31
N LEU A 85 3.29 -20.58 13.63
CA LEU A 85 3.52 -19.26 14.22
C LEU A 85 2.23 -18.60 14.74
N TYR A 86 1.10 -18.81 14.05
CA TYR A 86 -0.22 -18.37 14.49
C TYR A 86 -0.65 -19.07 15.79
N LYS A 87 -0.52 -20.41 15.85
CA LYS A 87 -0.83 -21.18 17.08
C LYS A 87 0.05 -20.79 18.26
N GLU A 88 1.31 -20.43 18.01
CA GLU A 88 2.24 -19.89 19.00
C GLU A 88 1.86 -18.47 19.47
N GLY A 89 0.84 -17.84 18.87
CA GLY A 89 0.36 -16.51 19.24
C GLY A 89 1.24 -15.37 18.75
N LYS A 90 2.18 -15.61 17.83
CA LYS A 90 3.14 -14.62 17.35
C LYS A 90 2.54 -13.57 16.42
N PHE A 91 1.36 -13.85 15.86
CA PHE A 91 0.54 -12.86 15.17
C PHE A 91 -0.95 -13.19 15.29
N LYS A 92 -1.83 -12.19 15.06
CA LYS A 92 -3.29 -12.37 15.16
C LYS A 92 -4.00 -12.54 13.82
N GLU A 93 -3.46 -11.97 12.75
CA GLU A 93 -4.01 -12.06 11.41
C GLU A 93 -2.93 -12.31 10.37
N LEU A 94 -3.27 -13.09 9.34
CA LEU A 94 -2.41 -13.33 8.18
C LEU A 94 -2.78 -12.36 7.06
N GLY A 95 -1.76 -11.78 6.45
CA GLY A 95 -1.91 -10.91 5.29
C GLY A 95 -1.10 -11.39 4.08
N LEU A 96 -1.55 -11.01 2.89
CA LEU A 96 -0.82 -11.18 1.63
C LEU A 96 -0.47 -9.82 1.04
N SER A 97 0.60 -9.75 0.26
CA SER A 97 0.94 -8.56 -0.49
C SER A 97 1.61 -8.94 -1.80
N ASN A 98 1.27 -8.24 -2.88
CA ASN A 98 1.84 -8.46 -4.22
C ASN A 98 1.66 -9.88 -4.81
N TYR A 99 0.71 -10.66 -4.31
CA TYR A 99 0.25 -11.91 -4.93
C TYR A 99 -0.81 -11.63 -5.99
N ALA A 100 -0.82 -12.35 -7.10
CA ALA A 100 -1.88 -12.27 -8.11
C ALA A 100 -3.22 -12.77 -7.56
N SER A 101 -4.32 -12.34 -8.19
CA SER A 101 -5.70 -12.72 -7.84
C SER A 101 -5.89 -14.24 -7.73
N TRP A 102 -5.28 -15.01 -8.63
CA TRP A 102 -5.35 -16.47 -8.67
C TRP A 102 -4.54 -17.13 -7.56
N GLU A 103 -3.37 -16.58 -7.19
CA GLU A 103 -2.57 -17.07 -6.05
C GLU A 103 -3.30 -16.83 -4.73
N VAL A 104 -3.98 -15.69 -4.59
CA VAL A 104 -4.81 -15.41 -3.40
C VAL A 104 -5.92 -16.44 -3.24
N MET A 105 -6.58 -16.81 -4.35
CA MET A 105 -7.62 -17.85 -4.36
C MET A 105 -7.05 -19.23 -3.99
N GLU A 106 -5.88 -19.59 -4.54
CA GLU A 106 -5.18 -20.84 -4.22
C GLU A 106 -4.81 -20.90 -2.73
N ILE A 107 -4.13 -19.87 -2.22
CA ILE A 107 -3.72 -19.76 -0.81
C ILE A 107 -4.93 -19.89 0.11
N HIS A 108 -6.00 -19.14 -0.17
CA HIS A 108 -7.21 -19.21 0.64
C HIS A 108 -7.83 -20.62 0.60
N SER A 109 -7.83 -21.29 -0.56
CA SER A 109 -8.36 -22.65 -0.73
C SER A 109 -7.55 -23.67 0.05
N ILE A 110 -6.21 -23.58 0.02
CA ILE A 110 -5.31 -24.44 0.81
C ILE A 110 -5.59 -24.26 2.30
N CYS A 111 -5.56 -23.01 2.80
CA CYS A 111 -5.80 -22.74 4.21
C CYS A 111 -7.18 -23.23 4.66
N LYS A 112 -8.22 -23.00 3.85
CA LYS A 112 -9.58 -23.47 4.15
C LYS A 112 -9.66 -24.99 4.22
N HIS A 113 -9.07 -25.70 3.26
CA HIS A 113 -9.09 -27.16 3.22
C HIS A 113 -8.31 -27.80 4.38
N ARG A 114 -7.18 -27.19 4.78
CA ARG A 114 -6.33 -27.65 5.88
C ARG A 114 -6.79 -27.19 7.27
N ASN A 115 -7.86 -26.37 7.35
CA ASN A 115 -8.30 -25.70 8.57
C ASN A 115 -7.16 -24.89 9.23
N TRP A 116 -6.43 -24.12 8.42
CA TRP A 116 -5.38 -23.20 8.83
C TRP A 116 -5.91 -21.76 8.88
N VAL A 117 -5.13 -20.87 9.50
CA VAL A 117 -5.41 -19.43 9.52
C VAL A 117 -5.60 -18.92 8.08
N LEU A 118 -6.74 -18.29 7.83
CA LEU A 118 -7.06 -17.68 6.55
C LEU A 118 -6.38 -16.31 6.44
N PRO A 119 -5.90 -15.91 5.25
CA PRO A 119 -5.54 -14.52 5.03
C PRO A 119 -6.79 -13.64 5.13
N THR A 120 -6.72 -12.56 5.89
CA THR A 120 -7.83 -11.62 6.11
C THR A 120 -7.50 -10.21 5.59
N VAL A 121 -6.24 -9.95 5.21
CA VAL A 121 -5.79 -8.68 4.65
C VAL A 121 -4.98 -8.89 3.38
N TYR A 122 -5.19 -8.04 2.38
CA TYR A 122 -4.32 -7.91 1.23
C TYR A 122 -3.74 -6.49 1.17
N GLN A 123 -2.43 -6.35 1.02
CA GLN A 123 -1.78 -5.05 0.82
C GLN A 123 -1.30 -4.92 -0.63
N GLY A 124 -1.89 -3.98 -1.39
CA GLY A 124 -1.67 -3.86 -2.83
C GLY A 124 -1.43 -2.44 -3.31
N MET A 125 -0.83 -2.32 -4.50
CA MET A 125 -0.57 -1.04 -5.14
C MET A 125 -1.87 -0.48 -5.69
N TYR A 126 -2.28 0.71 -5.23
CA TYR A 126 -3.51 1.34 -5.71
C TYR A 126 -3.48 2.86 -5.54
N ASN A 127 -3.82 3.57 -6.61
CA ASN A 127 -3.98 5.03 -6.65
C ASN A 127 -4.73 5.46 -7.91
N ALA A 128 -4.97 6.77 -8.05
CA ALA A 128 -5.76 7.35 -9.13
C ALA A 128 -5.26 7.04 -10.54
N THR A 129 -3.99 6.68 -10.72
CA THR A 129 -3.39 6.32 -12.02
C THR A 129 -2.81 4.90 -12.03
N THR A 130 -3.11 4.07 -11.02
CA THR A 130 -2.66 2.67 -10.94
C THR A 130 -3.80 1.82 -10.39
N ARG A 131 -4.65 1.32 -11.29
CA ARG A 131 -5.93 0.67 -10.94
C ARG A 131 -6.08 -0.77 -11.43
N GLN A 132 -4.99 -1.43 -11.84
CA GLN A 132 -5.05 -2.82 -12.33
C GLN A 132 -5.70 -3.80 -11.33
N VAL A 133 -5.61 -3.50 -10.02
CA VAL A 133 -6.25 -4.31 -8.96
C VAL A 133 -7.78 -4.37 -9.08
N GLU A 134 -8.42 -3.40 -9.72
CA GLU A 134 -9.88 -3.27 -9.77
C GLU A 134 -10.56 -4.40 -10.54
N THR A 135 -9.92 -4.92 -11.59
CA THR A 135 -10.57 -5.86 -12.52
C THR A 135 -10.76 -7.25 -11.93
N GLU A 136 -9.74 -7.79 -11.25
CA GLU A 136 -9.74 -9.17 -10.77
C GLU A 136 -9.47 -9.30 -9.28
N LEU A 137 -8.48 -8.56 -8.78
CA LEU A 137 -8.06 -8.69 -7.40
C LEU A 137 -9.16 -8.22 -6.44
N LEU A 138 -9.68 -7.00 -6.60
CA LEU A 138 -10.71 -6.50 -5.69
C LEU A 138 -11.95 -7.42 -5.67
N PRO A 139 -12.53 -7.86 -6.80
CA PRO A 139 -13.60 -8.87 -6.79
C PRO A 139 -13.23 -10.17 -6.05
N CYS A 140 -12.02 -10.71 -6.29
CA CYS A 140 -11.52 -11.90 -5.60
C CYS A 140 -11.49 -11.69 -4.07
N LEU A 141 -10.89 -10.58 -3.61
CA LEU A 141 -10.83 -10.27 -2.18
C LEU A 141 -12.23 -10.12 -1.56
N ARG A 142 -13.20 -9.59 -2.31
CA ARG A 142 -14.54 -9.31 -1.81
C ARG A 142 -15.32 -10.61 -1.62
N GLN A 143 -15.13 -11.55 -2.54
CA GLN A 143 -15.67 -12.91 -2.46
C GLN A 143 -15.10 -13.69 -1.28
N LEU A 144 -13.82 -13.48 -0.95
CA LEU A 144 -13.13 -14.17 0.13
C LEU A 144 -13.25 -13.48 1.50
N GLY A 145 -13.85 -12.29 1.56
CA GLY A 145 -13.94 -11.51 2.81
C GLY A 145 -12.61 -10.90 3.26
N ILE A 146 -11.70 -10.64 2.32
CA ILE A 146 -10.37 -10.06 2.57
C ILE A 146 -10.42 -8.54 2.37
N ARG A 147 -9.96 -7.78 3.38
CA ARG A 147 -9.87 -6.32 3.29
C ARG A 147 -8.60 -5.87 2.57
N PHE A 148 -8.65 -4.74 1.87
CA PHE A 148 -7.55 -4.24 1.04
C PHE A 148 -6.92 -2.98 1.63
N TYR A 149 -5.61 -3.02 1.82
CA TYR A 149 -4.81 -1.88 2.24
C TYR A 149 -3.99 -1.35 1.06
N ALA A 150 -4.34 -0.15 0.59
CA ALA A 150 -3.70 0.50 -0.55
C ALA A 150 -2.34 1.09 -0.15
N TYR A 151 -1.26 0.61 -0.76
CA TYR A 151 0.03 1.29 -0.73
C TYR A 151 0.25 2.11 -2.00
N ASN A 152 1.19 3.07 -1.92
CA ASN A 152 1.48 4.04 -2.99
C ASN A 152 0.27 4.91 -3.39
N PRO A 153 -0.51 5.48 -2.45
CA PRO A 153 -1.64 6.36 -2.79
C PRO A 153 -1.23 7.60 -3.60
N LEU A 154 0.03 8.03 -3.47
CA LEU A 154 0.62 9.14 -4.22
C LEU A 154 1.60 8.68 -5.32
N ALA A 155 1.56 7.41 -5.74
CA ALA A 155 2.48 6.83 -6.72
C ALA A 155 3.97 7.09 -6.36
N GLY A 156 4.35 6.86 -5.10
CA GLY A 156 5.71 7.16 -4.61
C GLY A 156 6.07 8.65 -4.53
N GLY A 157 5.08 9.54 -4.66
CA GLY A 157 5.25 10.99 -4.66
C GLY A 157 5.07 11.63 -6.05
N LEU A 158 4.88 10.84 -7.12
CA LEU A 158 4.67 11.38 -8.46
C LEU A 158 3.38 12.20 -8.54
N LEU A 159 2.29 11.71 -7.91
CA LEU A 159 0.98 12.38 -7.85
C LEU A 159 0.97 13.62 -6.94
N THR A 160 2.12 14.09 -6.46
CA THR A 160 2.22 15.43 -5.84
C THR A 160 2.37 16.54 -6.88
N GLY A 161 2.65 16.19 -8.14
CA GLY A 161 2.84 17.14 -9.23
C GLY A 161 4.17 17.91 -9.19
N LYS A 162 5.08 17.56 -8.26
CA LYS A 162 6.34 18.27 -8.06
C LYS A 162 7.45 17.92 -9.06
N TYR A 163 7.24 16.89 -9.88
CA TYR A 163 8.23 16.40 -10.84
C TYR A 163 7.81 16.75 -12.27
N LYS A 164 8.79 16.96 -13.15
CA LYS A 164 8.65 16.98 -14.61
C LYS A 164 9.38 15.80 -15.23
N TYR A 165 8.97 15.39 -16.43
CA TYR A 165 9.49 14.16 -17.04
C TYR A 165 11.01 14.24 -17.28
N GLU A 166 11.48 15.44 -17.62
CA GLU A 166 12.86 15.83 -17.91
C GLU A 166 13.74 15.89 -16.65
N ASP A 167 13.17 15.83 -15.44
CA ASP A 167 13.96 15.81 -14.19
C ASP A 167 14.93 14.63 -14.14
N LYS A 168 14.63 13.54 -14.86
CA LYS A 168 15.53 12.38 -14.98
C LYS A 168 16.85 12.66 -15.69
N ASP A 169 16.89 13.73 -16.47
CA ASP A 169 18.05 14.11 -17.30
C ASP A 169 18.96 15.14 -16.59
N ASN A 170 18.60 15.54 -15.37
CA ASN A 170 19.30 16.56 -14.58
C ASN A 170 19.72 16.02 -13.20
N GLU A 171 20.61 16.73 -12.51
CA GLU A 171 20.90 16.46 -11.11
C GLU A 171 19.66 16.74 -10.24
N GLN A 172 19.35 15.80 -9.36
CA GLN A 172 18.15 15.84 -8.52
C GLN A 172 18.51 15.64 -7.06
N THR A 173 17.77 16.33 -6.18
CA THR A 173 17.87 16.07 -4.74
C THR A 173 17.40 14.64 -4.42
N PRO A 174 17.99 13.98 -3.40
CA PRO A 174 17.56 12.65 -2.99
C PRO A 174 16.06 12.62 -2.69
N SER A 175 15.36 11.69 -3.32
CA SER A 175 13.91 11.50 -3.15
C SER A 175 13.54 10.06 -3.45
N ARG A 176 12.26 9.70 -3.52
CA ARG A 176 11.87 8.34 -3.89
C ARG A 176 12.40 7.91 -5.27
N PHE A 177 12.48 8.86 -6.21
CA PHE A 177 12.85 8.60 -7.61
C PHE A 177 14.33 8.83 -7.91
N PHE A 178 15.13 9.35 -6.96
CA PHE A 178 16.52 9.73 -7.16
C PHE A 178 17.39 9.46 -5.92
N GLY A 179 18.66 9.08 -6.12
CA GLY A 179 19.64 8.99 -5.04
C GLY A 179 19.43 7.88 -4.00
N ASN A 180 18.70 6.81 -4.32
CA ASN A 180 18.49 5.67 -3.42
C ASN A 180 18.35 4.33 -4.17
N SER A 181 18.48 3.20 -3.47
CA SER A 181 18.47 1.85 -4.05
C SER A 181 17.13 1.44 -4.69
N TRP A 182 16.02 2.09 -4.33
CA TRP A 182 14.69 1.85 -4.89
C TRP A 182 14.33 2.78 -6.05
N ALA A 183 15.19 3.75 -6.36
CA ALA A 183 14.91 4.79 -7.36
C ALA A 183 14.58 4.18 -8.74
N GLU A 184 15.35 3.20 -9.18
CA GLU A 184 15.14 2.52 -10.47
C GLU A 184 13.80 1.76 -10.50
N VAL A 185 13.46 1.06 -9.41
CA VAL A 185 12.18 0.35 -9.29
C VAL A 185 11.00 1.31 -9.40
N TYR A 186 11.05 2.45 -8.71
CA TYR A 186 9.98 3.45 -8.77
C TYR A 186 9.92 4.16 -10.12
N ARG A 187 11.07 4.44 -10.76
CA ARG A 187 11.09 4.99 -12.11
C ARG A 187 10.52 4.01 -13.14
N GLY A 188 10.86 2.73 -13.06
CA GLY A 188 10.29 1.70 -13.93
C GLY A 188 8.76 1.59 -13.80
N ARG A 189 8.22 1.81 -12.58
CA ARG A 189 6.77 1.81 -12.35
C ARG A 189 6.07 3.02 -12.95
N TYR A 190 6.53 4.23 -12.61
CA TYR A 190 5.73 5.44 -12.81
C TYR A 190 6.38 6.51 -13.70
N TRP A 191 7.68 6.45 -13.97
CA TRP A 191 8.39 7.50 -14.69
C TRP A 191 8.27 7.33 -16.21
N LYS A 192 7.04 7.45 -16.71
CA LYS A 192 6.69 7.32 -18.13
C LYS A 192 6.02 8.60 -18.57
N LYS A 193 6.28 9.04 -19.81
CA LYS A 193 5.74 10.30 -20.35
C LYS A 193 4.22 10.44 -20.16
N HIS A 194 3.48 9.36 -20.40
CA HIS A 194 2.03 9.30 -20.19
C HIS A 194 1.59 9.60 -18.74
N HIS A 195 2.38 9.25 -17.73
CA HIS A 195 2.04 9.57 -16.33
C HIS A 195 2.17 11.08 -16.05
N PHE A 196 3.15 11.75 -16.64
CA PHE A 196 3.29 13.21 -16.51
C PHE A 196 2.18 13.94 -17.27
N GLN A 197 1.85 13.51 -18.48
CA GLN A 197 0.70 14.03 -19.24
C GLN A 197 -0.62 13.86 -18.48
N ALA A 198 -0.82 12.70 -17.82
CA ALA A 198 -1.96 12.43 -16.97
C ALA A 198 -2.02 13.38 -15.75
N ILE A 199 -0.89 13.70 -15.14
CA ILE A 199 -0.82 14.66 -14.03
C ILE A 199 -1.13 16.08 -14.51
N ASP A 200 -0.53 16.53 -15.62
CA ASP A 200 -0.76 17.85 -16.18
C ASP A 200 -2.26 18.05 -16.53
N MET A 201 -2.91 17.02 -17.10
CA MET A 201 -4.35 17.00 -17.38
C MET A 201 -5.20 17.22 -16.11
N VAL A 202 -4.88 16.53 -15.02
CA VAL A 202 -5.62 16.70 -13.75
C VAL A 202 -5.34 18.07 -13.13
N GLN A 203 -4.09 18.56 -13.20
CA GLN A 203 -3.75 19.91 -12.72
C GLN A 203 -4.54 20.99 -13.47
N GLN A 204 -4.69 20.85 -14.79
CA GLN A 204 -5.51 21.76 -15.59
C GLN A 204 -6.98 21.70 -15.15
N ALA A 205 -7.56 20.51 -15.03
CA ALA A 205 -8.96 20.35 -14.59
C ALA A 205 -9.20 20.89 -13.17
N LEU A 206 -8.21 20.77 -12.28
CA LEU A 206 -8.27 21.34 -10.94
C LEU A 206 -8.37 22.87 -10.97
N VAL A 207 -7.53 23.53 -11.76
CA VAL A 207 -7.55 25.00 -11.93
C VAL A 207 -8.87 25.46 -12.55
N GLU A 208 -9.33 24.79 -13.59
CA GLU A 208 -10.59 25.12 -14.28
C GLU A 208 -11.81 24.94 -13.37
N ALA A 209 -11.84 23.89 -12.54
CA ALA A 209 -12.99 23.58 -11.70
C ALA A 209 -13.06 24.42 -10.41
N TYR A 210 -11.91 24.80 -9.82
CA TYR A 210 -11.86 25.45 -8.51
C TYR A 210 -11.38 26.90 -8.52
N GLY A 211 -10.77 27.36 -9.63
CA GLY A 211 -10.22 28.71 -9.74
C GLY A 211 -9.25 29.03 -8.60
N ALA A 212 -9.52 30.14 -7.89
CA ALA A 212 -8.67 30.61 -6.78
C ALA A 212 -8.58 29.64 -5.58
N ASN A 213 -9.55 28.72 -5.43
CA ASN A 213 -9.60 27.76 -4.32
C ASN A 213 -9.10 26.37 -4.74
N CYS A 214 -8.24 26.30 -5.77
CA CYS A 214 -7.70 25.06 -6.30
C CYS A 214 -6.96 24.25 -5.21
N PRO A 215 -7.37 23.02 -4.90
CA PRO A 215 -6.60 22.16 -4.00
C PRO A 215 -5.29 21.73 -4.69
N SER A 216 -4.29 21.37 -3.89
CA SER A 216 -3.04 20.83 -4.42
C SER A 216 -3.26 19.48 -5.10
N MET A 217 -2.35 19.10 -6.01
CA MET A 217 -2.38 17.76 -6.62
C MET A 217 -2.29 16.64 -5.55
N THR A 218 -1.54 16.85 -4.47
CA THR A 218 -1.50 15.94 -3.31
C THR A 218 -2.87 15.77 -2.66
N SER A 219 -3.57 16.89 -2.37
CA SER A 219 -4.93 16.86 -1.82
C SER A 219 -5.88 16.13 -2.78
N ALA A 220 -5.82 16.44 -4.08
CA ALA A 220 -6.65 15.80 -5.08
C ALA A 220 -6.43 14.27 -5.16
N ALA A 221 -5.17 13.81 -5.18
CA ALA A 221 -4.87 12.39 -5.24
C ALA A 221 -5.32 11.64 -3.97
N LEU A 222 -5.17 12.24 -2.79
CA LEU A 222 -5.65 11.64 -1.53
C LEU A 222 -7.18 11.62 -1.46
N ARG A 223 -7.85 12.72 -1.79
CA ARG A 223 -9.32 12.77 -1.85
C ARG A 223 -9.89 11.79 -2.88
N TRP A 224 -9.21 11.59 -4.00
CA TRP A 224 -9.60 10.57 -4.96
C TRP A 224 -9.60 9.18 -4.32
N ILE A 225 -8.55 8.79 -3.60
CA ILE A 225 -8.50 7.44 -3.03
C ILE A 225 -9.53 7.23 -1.91
N TYR A 226 -9.83 8.26 -1.12
CA TYR A 226 -10.81 8.17 -0.02
C TYR A 226 -12.27 8.25 -0.47
N HIS A 227 -12.58 9.03 -1.51
CA HIS A 227 -13.98 9.32 -1.90
C HIS A 227 -14.41 8.73 -3.24
N HIS A 228 -13.46 8.44 -4.13
CA HIS A 228 -13.75 8.14 -5.54
C HIS A 228 -13.13 6.84 -6.05
N SER A 229 -12.48 6.09 -5.16
CA SER A 229 -11.91 4.78 -5.47
C SER A 229 -12.88 3.65 -5.15
N GLN A 230 -12.48 2.40 -5.43
CA GLN A 230 -13.26 1.22 -5.08
C GLN A 230 -13.05 0.75 -3.62
N LEU A 231 -12.30 1.50 -2.79
CA LEU A 231 -12.12 1.17 -1.38
C LEU A 231 -13.41 1.39 -0.59
N GLN A 232 -13.69 0.49 0.35
CA GLN A 232 -14.88 0.56 1.19
C GLN A 232 -14.48 0.48 2.67
N GLY A 233 -14.58 1.60 3.38
CA GLY A 233 -14.29 1.65 4.83
C GLY A 233 -15.18 0.70 5.64
N SER A 234 -16.42 0.45 5.22
CA SER A 234 -17.31 -0.54 5.83
C SER A 234 -16.84 -2.00 5.70
N ARG A 235 -15.92 -2.28 4.77
CA ARG A 235 -15.23 -3.57 4.62
C ARG A 235 -13.87 -3.61 5.34
N GLY A 236 -13.49 -2.52 6.00
CA GLY A 236 -12.18 -2.37 6.62
C GLY A 236 -11.06 -2.10 5.61
N ASP A 237 -11.36 -1.67 4.39
CA ASP A 237 -10.33 -1.20 3.47
C ASP A 237 -9.63 0.05 4.04
N ALA A 238 -8.34 0.21 3.75
CA ALA A 238 -7.54 1.32 4.30
C ALA A 238 -6.51 1.85 3.29
N VAL A 239 -6.00 3.05 3.56
CA VAL A 239 -4.94 3.70 2.79
C VAL A 239 -3.69 3.82 3.66
N ILE A 240 -2.56 3.34 3.14
CA ILE A 240 -1.27 3.45 3.82
C ILE A 240 -0.58 4.74 3.36
N LEU A 241 -0.62 5.75 4.23
CA LEU A 241 0.07 7.01 4.00
C LEU A 241 1.60 6.82 4.05
N GLY A 242 2.29 7.46 3.11
CA GLY A 242 3.76 7.47 3.05
C GLY A 242 4.29 8.89 3.18
N MET A 243 5.42 9.04 3.86
CA MET A 243 6.08 10.31 4.12
C MET A 243 7.59 10.10 4.27
N SER A 244 8.37 11.17 4.08
CA SER A 244 9.78 11.25 4.49
C SER A 244 10.06 12.42 5.44
N SER A 245 9.03 13.16 5.86
CA SER A 245 9.11 14.21 6.87
C SER A 245 7.81 14.29 7.68
N THR A 246 7.88 14.85 8.88
CA THR A 246 6.68 15.12 9.71
C THR A 246 5.73 16.09 9.04
N GLU A 247 6.26 17.09 8.31
CA GLU A 247 5.44 18.03 7.55
C GLU A 247 4.57 17.32 6.50
N GLN A 248 5.17 16.41 5.72
CA GLN A 248 4.41 15.59 4.76
C GLN A 248 3.37 14.71 5.45
N LEU A 249 3.67 14.16 6.63
CA LEU A 249 2.69 13.38 7.39
C LEU A 249 1.49 14.24 7.77
N LEU A 250 1.73 15.41 8.37
CA LEU A 250 0.67 16.32 8.80
C LEU A 250 -0.15 16.84 7.62
N GLN A 251 0.50 17.17 6.51
CA GLN A 251 -0.17 17.55 5.26
C GLN A 251 -1.06 16.41 4.74
N ASN A 252 -0.52 15.18 4.65
CA ASN A 252 -1.27 14.04 4.12
C ASN A 252 -2.45 13.66 5.02
N LEU A 253 -2.31 13.78 6.34
CA LEU A 253 -3.41 13.58 7.29
C LEU A 253 -4.49 14.64 7.08
N ALA A 254 -4.13 15.92 6.97
CA ALA A 254 -5.11 16.98 6.70
C ALA A 254 -5.85 16.75 5.38
N CYS A 255 -5.14 16.38 4.31
CA CYS A 255 -5.75 16.09 3.01
C CYS A 255 -6.66 14.86 3.02
N ALA A 256 -6.39 13.86 3.87
CA ALA A 256 -7.23 12.67 4.00
C ALA A 256 -8.60 12.97 4.63
N GLU A 257 -8.69 14.03 5.45
CA GLU A 257 -9.94 14.48 6.10
C GLU A 257 -10.77 15.42 5.20
N GLU A 258 -10.24 15.86 4.06
CA GLU A 258 -10.96 16.72 3.13
C GLU A 258 -12.10 15.95 2.43
N GLY A 259 -13.16 16.68 2.01
CA GLY A 259 -14.32 16.11 1.33
C GLY A 259 -14.10 15.68 -0.13
N PRO A 260 -15.14 15.22 -0.84
CA PRO A 260 -15.02 14.74 -2.21
C PRO A 260 -14.59 15.83 -3.21
N LEU A 261 -13.91 15.43 -4.27
CA LEU A 261 -13.61 16.28 -5.44
C LEU A 261 -14.85 16.61 -6.29
N LEU A 262 -14.79 17.75 -6.99
CA LEU A 262 -15.78 18.12 -8.01
C LEU A 262 -15.79 17.10 -9.17
N PRO A 263 -16.95 16.80 -9.78
CA PRO A 263 -17.08 15.78 -10.81
C PRO A 263 -16.11 15.94 -11.99
N ALA A 264 -15.86 17.18 -12.45
CA ALA A 264 -14.92 17.44 -13.55
C ALA A 264 -13.50 16.92 -13.26
N VAL A 265 -13.04 17.03 -12.01
CA VAL A 265 -11.71 16.55 -11.59
C VAL A 265 -11.70 15.03 -11.47
N VAL A 266 -12.81 14.42 -11.04
CA VAL A 266 -12.96 12.95 -11.04
C VAL A 266 -12.91 12.40 -12.47
N THR A 267 -13.59 13.05 -13.41
CA THR A 267 -13.51 12.73 -14.84
C THR A 267 -12.08 12.82 -15.36
N ALA A 268 -11.36 13.91 -15.03
CA ALA A 268 -9.96 14.06 -15.41
C ALA A 268 -9.07 12.93 -14.85
N PHE A 269 -9.30 12.48 -13.61
CA PHE A 269 -8.58 11.33 -13.06
C PHE A 269 -8.91 10.02 -13.80
N ASN A 270 -10.14 9.84 -14.28
CA ASN A 270 -10.52 8.66 -15.08
C ASN A 270 -9.85 8.69 -16.47
N GLU A 271 -9.79 9.85 -17.12
CA GLU A 271 -9.06 10.04 -18.38
C GLU A 271 -7.56 9.85 -18.21
N ALA A 272 -6.99 10.40 -17.13
CA ALA A 272 -5.60 10.19 -16.71
C ALA A 272 -5.28 8.71 -16.52
N TRP A 273 -6.18 7.93 -15.88
CA TRP A 273 -6.03 6.48 -15.78
C TRP A 273 -6.06 5.81 -17.16
N ASN A 274 -7.02 6.15 -18.02
CA ASN A 274 -7.12 5.57 -19.37
C ASN A 274 -5.84 5.79 -20.19
N LEU A 275 -5.19 6.94 -20.03
CA LEU A 275 -3.94 7.28 -20.71
C LEU A 275 -2.78 6.36 -20.30
N VAL A 276 -2.75 5.90 -19.05
CA VAL A 276 -1.64 5.08 -18.51
C VAL A 276 -1.99 3.60 -18.38
N ALA A 277 -3.25 3.20 -18.51
CA ALA A 277 -3.72 1.85 -18.26
C ALA A 277 -2.95 0.78 -19.05
N HIS A 278 -2.66 1.05 -20.34
CA HIS A 278 -1.93 0.13 -21.23
C HIS A 278 -0.51 -0.21 -20.76
N ASN A 279 0.07 0.60 -19.86
CA ASN A 279 1.40 0.41 -19.32
C ASN A 279 1.42 0.41 -17.79
N CYS A 280 0.27 0.18 -17.15
CA CYS A 280 0.16 0.08 -15.70
C CYS A 280 1.17 -0.96 -15.16
N PRO A 281 1.95 -0.64 -14.11
CA PRO A 281 2.79 -1.64 -13.47
C PRO A 281 1.91 -2.74 -12.87
N ASN A 282 2.39 -4.00 -12.94
CA ASN A 282 1.67 -5.11 -12.33
C ASN A 282 1.56 -4.92 -10.81
N TYR A 283 0.39 -5.21 -10.24
CA TYR A 283 0.20 -5.20 -8.78
C TYR A 283 0.85 -6.42 -8.09
N PHE A 284 1.13 -7.47 -8.86
CA PHE A 284 1.75 -8.72 -8.41
C PHE A 284 3.18 -8.88 -8.94
N ARG A 285 3.92 -9.86 -8.42
CA ARG A 285 5.33 -10.12 -8.77
C ARG A 285 5.64 -11.58 -9.08
#